data_AF-A0A026WPL0-F1
#
_entry.id   AF-A0A026WPL0-F1
#
_cell.length_a   1.000
_cell.length_b   1.000
_cell.length_c   1.000
_cell.angle_alpha   90.00
_cell.angle_beta   90.00
_cell.angle_gamma   90.00
#
_symmetry.space_group_name_H-M   'P 1'
#
loop_
_entity.id
_entity.type
_entity.pdbx_description
1 polymer ?
#
loop_
_entity_poly.entity_id
_entity_poly.type
_entity_poly.pdbx_seq_one_letter_code
_entity_poly.pdbx_strand_id
1 'polypeptide(L)' 'FYLIIFTDLIICNILYYILGKTFTADEDIKSLLELFFAEKDKNFFERGIMKLPEKWQKIIKQNGQCIV' A
#
# COMPACT_ATOMS: atom_id res chain seq x y z
N PHE A 1 -13.93 9.72 7.83
CA PHE A 1 -13.94 8.25 7.83
C PHE A 1 -13.39 7.66 6.53
N TYR A 2 -14.04 7.80 5.38
CA TYR A 2 -13.55 7.24 4.10
C TYR A 2 -12.16 7.74 3.67
N LEU A 3 -11.84 9.02 3.93
CA LEU A 3 -10.53 9.60 3.60
C LEU A 3 -9.39 8.95 4.40
N ILE A 4 -9.63 8.63 5.68
CA ILE A 4 -8.65 7.99 6.58
C ILE A 4 -8.38 6.55 6.10
N ILE A 5 -9.44 5.82 5.77
CA ILE A 5 -9.37 4.45 5.24
C ILE A 5 -8.61 4.41 3.90
N PHE A 6 -8.81 5.41 3.05
CA PHE A 6 -8.12 5.53 1.77
C PHE A 6 -6.63 5.83 1.94
N THR A 7 -6.27 6.74 2.85
CA THR A 7 -4.86 7.03 3.15
C THR A 7 -4.15 5.84 3.76
N ASP A 8 -4.80 5.09 4.66
CA ASP A 8 -4.22 3.90 5.29
C ASP A 8 -3.97 2.76 4.26
N LEU A 9 -4.89 2.57 3.31
CA LEU A 9 -4.73 1.60 2.21
C LEU A 9 -3.51 1.94 1.34
N ILE A 10 -3.37 3.21 0.96
CA ILE A 10 -2.28 3.67 0.09
C ILE A 10 -0.95 3.49 0.82
N ILE A 11 -0.87 3.92 2.08
CA ILE A 11 0.34 3.78 2.90
C ILE A 11 0.70 2.30 3.05
N CYS A 12 -0.25 1.41 3.35
CA CYS A 12 0.03 -0.02 3.46
C CYS A 12 0.56 -0.64 2.16
N ASN A 13 0.01 -0.26 1.00
CA ASN A 13 0.49 -0.79 -0.28
C ASN A 13 1.87 -0.24 -0.66
N ILE A 14 2.14 1.03 -0.35
CA ILE A 14 3.47 1.63 -0.55
C ILE A 14 4.49 0.94 0.35
N LEU A 15 4.20 0.82 1.65
CA LEU A 15 5.07 0.13 2.62
C LEU A 15 5.40 -1.30 2.17
N TYR A 16 4.41 -2.02 1.64
CA TYR A 16 4.64 -3.34 1.04
C TYR A 16 5.54 -3.28 -0.20
N TYR A 17 5.28 -2.34 -1.10
CA TYR A 17 6.02 -2.21 -2.35
C TYR A 17 7.50 -1.83 -2.15
N ILE A 18 7.80 -1.14 -1.05
CA ILE A 18 9.17 -0.74 -0.69
C ILE A 18 9.83 -1.72 0.30
N LEU A 19 9.10 -2.70 0.82
CA LEU A 19 9.61 -3.65 1.81
C LEU A 19 10.76 -4.47 1.19
N GLY A 20 11.92 -4.45 1.85
CA GLY A 20 13.12 -5.18 1.40
C GLY A 20 13.91 -4.47 0.29
N LYS A 21 13.50 -3.26 -0.14
CA LYS A 21 14.30 -2.42 -1.01
C LYS A 21 15.17 -1.48 -0.16
N THR A 22 16.45 -1.36 -0.52
CA THR A 22 17.37 -0.38 0.05
C THR A 22 17.45 0.83 -0.87
N PHE A 23 17.26 2.03 -0.31
CA PHE A 23 17.34 3.27 -1.06
C PHE A 23 18.56 4.05 -0.58
N THR A 24 19.35 4.57 -1.52
CA THR A 24 20.56 5.33 -1.21
C THR A 24 20.35 6.83 -1.37
N ALA A 25 19.32 7.23 -2.12
CA ALA A 25 18.93 8.62 -2.32
C ALA A 25 17.40 8.78 -2.26
N ASP A 26 16.94 9.98 -1.87
CA ASP A 26 15.52 10.33 -1.90
C ASP A 26 14.92 10.28 -3.31
N GLU A 27 15.76 10.50 -4.33
CA GLU A 27 15.39 10.39 -5.74
C GLU A 27 14.96 8.97 -6.12
N ASP A 28 15.62 7.94 -5.56
CA ASP A 28 15.26 6.53 -5.78
C ASP A 28 13.85 6.25 -5.26
N ILE A 29 13.50 6.83 -4.11
CA ILE A 29 12.17 6.69 -3.50
C ILE A 29 11.12 7.43 -4.33
N LYS A 30 11.43 8.66 -4.79
CA LYS A 30 10.51 9.45 -5.62
C LYS A 30 10.20 8.76 -6.95
N SER A 31 11.20 8.32 -7.68
CA SER A 31 10.99 7.62 -8.95
C SER A 31 10.25 6.30 -8.76
N LEU A 32 10.50 5.58 -7.66
CA LEU A 32 9.75 4.37 -7.35
C LEU A 32 8.27 4.65 -7.05
N LEU A 33 7.98 5.74 -6.33
CA LEU A 33 6.61 6.16 -6.06
C LEU A 33 5.89 6.60 -7.34
N GLU A 34 6.57 7.35 -8.22
CA GLU A 34 6.04 7.74 -9.52
C GLU A 34 5.67 6.51 -10.36
N LEU A 35 6.57 5.51 -10.44
CA LEU A 35 6.30 4.23 -11.08
C LEU A 35 5.13 3.49 -10.43
N PHE A 36 5.09 3.44 -9.09
CA PHE A 36 4.04 2.77 -8.35
C PHE A 36 2.65 3.29 -8.73
N PHE A 37 2.49 4.62 -8.86
CA PHE A 37 1.23 5.24 -9.25
C PHE A 37 0.96 5.14 -10.74
N ALA A 38 1.98 5.25 -11.59
CA ALA A 38 1.84 5.12 -13.04
C ALA A 38 1.39 3.72 -13.48
N GLU A 39 1.83 2.67 -12.78
CA GLU A 39 1.47 1.27 -13.08
C GLU A 39 0.05 0.89 -12.63
N LYS A 40 -0.61 1.71 -11.80
CA LYS A 40 -1.89 1.35 -11.17
C LYS A 40 -3.04 2.08 -11.82
N ASP A 41 -3.95 1.31 -12.38
CA ASP A 41 -5.21 1.83 -12.90
C ASP A 41 -6.21 2.14 -11.77
N LYS A 42 -7.26 2.90 -12.09
CA LYS A 42 -8.34 3.22 -11.14
C LYS A 42 -8.93 1.95 -10.50
N ASN A 43 -9.06 0.88 -11.29
CA ASN A 43 -9.64 -0.37 -10.81
C ASN A 43 -8.74 -1.07 -9.77
N PHE A 44 -7.43 -0.87 -9.80
CA PHE A 44 -6.53 -1.35 -8.75
C PHE A 44 -6.92 -0.79 -7.39
N PHE A 45 -7.15 0.51 -7.30
CA PHE A 45 -7.54 1.17 -6.06
C PHE A 45 -8.95 0.76 -5.63
N GLU A 46 -9.91 0.69 -6.56
CA GLU A 46 -11.27 0.21 -6.25
C GLU A 46 -11.27 -1.21 -5.70
N ARG A 47 -10.55 -2.14 -6.34
CA ARG A 47 -10.38 -3.52 -5.84
C ARG A 47 -9.66 -3.56 -4.50
N GLY A 48 -8.64 -2.72 -4.31
CA GLY A 48 -7.91 -2.60 -3.05
C GLY A 48 -8.82 -2.17 -1.90
N ILE A 49 -9.70 -1.20 -2.14
CA ILE A 49 -10.70 -0.73 -1.17
C ILE A 49 -11.72 -1.84 -0.86
N MET A 50 -12.20 -2.57 -1.87
CA MET A 50 -13.15 -3.67 -1.66
C MET A 50 -12.56 -4.82 -0.83
N LYS A 51 -11.27 -5.13 -1.01
CA LYS A 51 -10.56 -6.17 -0.25
C LYS A 51 -10.05 -5.71 1.12
N LEU A 52 -10.20 -4.42 1.43
CA LEU A 52 -9.65 -3.82 2.64
C LEU A 52 -10.19 -4.45 3.94
N PRO A 53 -11.51 -4.71 4.08
CA PRO A 53 -12.04 -5.32 5.31
C PRO A 53 -11.40 -6.68 5.60
N GLU A 54 -11.18 -7.50 4.56
CA GLU A 54 -10.53 -8.80 4.67
C GLU A 54 -9.06 -8.68 5.08
N LYS A 55 -8.33 -7.71 4.50
CA LYS A 55 -6.93 -7.44 4.85
C LYS A 55 -6.77 -6.94 6.28
N TRP A 56 -7.62 -6.02 6.73
CA TRP A 56 -7.61 -5.55 8.12
C TRP A 56 -7.86 -6.68 9.11
N GLN A 57 -8.80 -7.58 8.82
CA GLN A 57 -9.04 -8.75 9.66
C GLN A 57 -7.81 -9.67 9.75
N LYS A 58 -7.03 -9.81 8.67
CA LYS A 58 -5.76 -10.55 8.69
C LYS A 58 -4.69 -9.83 9.51
N ILE A 59 -4.50 -8.53 9.30
CA ILE A 59 -3.52 -7.71 10.02
C ILE A 59 -3.78 -7.73 11.53
N ILE A 60 -5.05 -7.58 11.95
CA ILE A 60 -5.45 -7.66 13.36
C ILE A 60 -5.12 -9.04 13.94
N LYS A 61 -5.43 -10.12 13.22
CA LYS A 61 -5.12 -11.50 13.63
C LYS A 61 -3.62 -11.81 13.64
N GLN A 62 -2.83 -11.08 12.88
CA GLN A 62 -1.38 -11.25 12.72
C GLN A 62 -0.58 -10.20 13.48
N ASN A 63 -1.22 -9.55 14.48
CA ASN A 63 -0.58 -8.60 15.38
C ASN A 63 0.12 -7.43 14.66
N GLY A 64 -0.46 -6.97 13.54
CA GLY A 64 0.07 -5.86 12.75
C GLY A 64 0.91 -6.27 11.54
N GLN A 65 1.16 -7.56 11.31
CA GLN A 65 1.87 -8.00 10.11
C GLN A 65 0.94 -8.06 8.90
N CYS A 66 1.31 -7.34 7.84
CA CYS A 66 0.62 -7.36 6.55
C CYS A 66 1.03 -8.63 5.79
N ILE A 67 0.15 -9.63 5.73
CA ILE A 67 0.40 -10.87 4.99
C ILE A 67 -0.18 -10.82 3.58
N VAL A 68 0.61 -11.37 2.64
CA VAL A 68 0.43 -11.51 1.18
C VAL A 68 -0.97 -11.97 0.78
#